data_AF-A0A2E3FLL9-F1
#
_entry.id   AF-A0A2E3FLL9-F1
#
_cell.length_a   1.000
_cell.length_b   1.000
_cell.length_c   1.000
_cell.angle_alpha   90.00
_cell.angle_beta   90.00
_cell.angle_gamma   90.00
#
_symmetry.space_group_name_H-M   'P 1'
#
loop_
_entity.id
_entity.type
_entity.pdbx_description
1 polymer ?
#
loop_
_entity_poly.entity_id
_entity_poly.type
_entity_poly.pdbx_seq_one_letter_code
_entity_poly.pdbx_strand_id
1 'polypeptide(L)' 'MSYLYHSAMFGLEEKTLLKNALIKYVASLQKQYFANKTLDKHTYETQMDYVRSCVEKLHLNELYKL' A
#
# COMPACT_ATOMS: atom_id res chain seq x y z
N MET A 1 -3.86 17.28 26.66
CA MET A 1 -2.86 17.25 25.57
C MET A 1 -3.32 16.24 24.55
N SER A 2 -4.00 16.69 23.51
CA SER A 2 -4.48 15.85 22.42
C SER A 2 -3.39 15.84 21.36
N TYR A 3 -2.60 14.78 21.28
CA TYR A 3 -1.63 14.58 20.20
C TYR A 3 -2.40 14.30 18.91
N LEU A 4 -2.94 15.35 18.29
CA LEU A 4 -3.35 15.32 16.91
C LEU A 4 -2.07 15.18 16.09
N TYR A 5 -1.65 13.95 15.82
CA TYR A 5 -0.79 13.65 14.69
C TYR A 5 -1.57 14.04 13.43
N HIS A 6 -1.62 15.34 13.11
CA HIS A 6 -1.83 15.76 11.74
C HIS A 6 -0.64 15.18 10.99
N SER A 7 -0.84 14.02 10.35
CA SER A 7 0.13 13.50 9.40
C SER A 7 0.47 14.64 8.46
N ALA A 8 1.73 15.08 8.45
CA ALA A 8 2.19 16.04 7.46
C ALA A 8 1.69 15.56 6.09
N MET A 9 0.96 16.41 5.35
CA MET A 9 0.46 16.02 4.03
C MET A 9 1.68 15.67 3.18
N PHE A 10 1.77 14.40 2.78
CA PHE A 10 2.85 13.94 1.91
C PHE A 10 2.83 14.74 0.60
N GLY A 11 3.97 15.31 0.24
CA GLY A 11 4.20 15.93 -1.04
C GLY A 11 4.25 14.89 -2.17
N LEU A 12 4.47 15.38 -3.39
CA LEU A 12 4.50 14.51 -4.58
C LEU A 12 5.61 13.45 -4.51
N GLU A 13 6.78 13.83 -3.98
CA GLU A 13 7.94 12.94 -3.87
C GLU A 13 7.69 11.82 -2.87
N GLU A 14 7.17 12.13 -1.68
CA GLU A 14 6.87 11.12 -0.67
C GLU A 14 5.73 10.20 -1.13
N LYS A 15 4.68 10.75 -1.74
CA LYS A 15 3.61 9.94 -2.34
C LYS A 15 4.16 9.01 -3.43
N THR A 16 5.11 9.47 -4.23
CA THR A 16 5.76 8.66 -5.27
C THR A 16 6.61 7.54 -4.68
N LEU A 17 7.38 7.83 -3.63
CA LEU A 17 8.16 6.84 -2.91
C LEU A 17 7.26 5.75 -2.30
N LEU A 18 6.17 6.16 -1.65
CA LEU A 18 5.17 5.25 -1.06
C LEU A 18 4.50 4.39 -2.13
N LYS A 19 4.12 4.97 -3.27
CA LYS A 19 3.59 4.23 -4.42
C LYS A 19 4.56 3.12 -4.86
N ASN A 20 5.83 3.47 -5.05
CA ASN A 20 6.84 2.51 -5.50
C ASN A 20 7.07 1.39 -4.47
N ALA A 21 7.06 1.72 -3.18
CA ALA A 21 7.15 0.74 -2.11
C ALA A 21 5.94 -0.21 -2.09
N LEU A 22 4.73 0.31 -2.26
CA LEU A 22 3.50 -0.47 -2.31
C LEU A 22 3.47 -1.41 -3.52
N ILE A 23 3.93 -0.95 -4.70
CA ILE A 23 4.04 -1.81 -5.89
C ILE A 23 4.96 -3.01 -5.61
N LYS A 24 6.12 -2.79 -4.99
CA LYS A 24 7.05 -3.87 -4.63
C LYS A 24 6.42 -4.83 -3.60
N TYR A 25 5.68 -4.29 -2.63
CA TYR A 25 5.00 -5.09 -1.63
C TYR A 25 3.91 -5.97 -2.26
N VAL A 26 3.06 -5.41 -3.13
CA VAL A 26 2.03 -6.18 -3.87
C VAL A 26 2.67 -7.27 -4.72
N ALA A 27 3.74 -6.97 -5.45
CA ALA A 27 4.46 -7.96 -6.25
C ALA A 27 5.01 -9.10 -5.37
N SER A 28 5.50 -8.79 -4.17
CA SER A 28 5.94 -9.79 -3.19
C SER A 28 4.79 -10.67 -2.72
N LEU A 29 3.65 -10.07 -2.34
CA LEU A 29 2.45 -10.82 -1.93
C LEU A 29 1.95 -11.75 -3.03
N GLN A 30 1.89 -11.25 -4.27
CA GLN A 30 1.50 -12.04 -5.43
C GLN A 30 2.47 -13.19 -5.69
N LYS A 31 3.78 -12.95 -5.59
CA LYS A 31 4.78 -14.02 -5.71
C LYS A 31 4.61 -15.08 -4.64
N GLN A 32 4.41 -14.67 -3.38
CA GLN A 32 4.22 -15.60 -2.26
C GLN A 32 2.94 -16.44 -2.40
N TYR A 33 1.84 -15.84 -2.87
CA TYR A 33 0.56 -16.52 -3.02
C TYR A 33 0.44 -17.37 -4.31
N PHE A 34 0.82 -16.81 -5.46
CA PHE A 34 0.62 -17.48 -6.75
C PHE A 34 1.76 -18.42 -7.13
N ALA A 35 3.01 -18.00 -6.95
CA ALA A 35 4.19 -18.76 -7.40
C ALA A 35 4.73 -19.69 -6.31
N ASN A 36 5.00 -19.14 -5.12
CA ASN A 36 5.67 -19.90 -4.06
C ASN A 36 4.71 -20.74 -3.20
N LYS A 37 3.41 -20.41 -3.21
CA LYS A 37 2.38 -21.05 -2.37
C LYS A 37 2.71 -21.02 -0.87
N THR A 38 3.44 -20.00 -0.42
CA THR A 38 3.86 -19.82 0.98
C THR A 38 2.91 -18.94 1.80
N LEU A 39 1.95 -18.30 1.14
CA LEU A 39 0.93 -17.46 1.75
C LEU A 39 -0.43 -18.09 1.54
N ASP A 40 -1.24 -18.21 2.59
CA ASP A 40 -2.61 -18.70 2.47
C ASP A 40 -3.54 -17.60 1.91
N LYS A 41 -4.71 -18.04 1.43
CA LYS A 41 -5.69 -17.14 0.78
C LYS A 41 -6.20 -16.06 1.72
N HIS A 42 -6.53 -16.41 2.96
CA HIS A 42 -7.11 -15.46 3.92
C HIS A 42 -6.09 -14.35 4.26
N THR A 43 -4.83 -14.73 4.50
CA THR A 43 -3.76 -13.76 4.73
C THR A 43 -3.51 -12.89 3.50
N TYR A 44 -3.46 -13.49 2.30
CA TYR A 44 -3.29 -12.74 1.05
C TYR A 44 -4.39 -11.68 0.85
N GLU A 45 -5.67 -12.07 0.98
CA GLU A 45 -6.81 -11.17 0.82
C GLU A 45 -6.79 -10.05 1.86
N THR A 46 -6.53 -10.38 3.13
CA THR A 46 -6.42 -9.40 4.21
C THR A 46 -5.33 -8.36 3.94
N GLN A 47 -4.15 -8.80 3.48
CA GLN A 47 -3.05 -7.88 3.17
C GLN A 47 -3.34 -7.01 1.94
N MET A 48 -3.99 -7.57 0.91
CA MET A 48 -4.41 -6.81 -0.27
C MET A 48 -5.46 -5.75 0.07
N ASP A 49 -6.41 -6.06 0.97
CA ASP A 49 -7.39 -5.08 1.47
C ASP A 49 -6.72 -3.98 2.29
N TYR A 50 -5.73 -4.33 3.11
CA TYR A 50 -4.93 -3.33 3.82
C TYR A 50 -4.19 -2.40 2.86
N VAL A 51 -3.56 -2.93 1.81
CA VAL A 51 -2.92 -2.13 0.75
C VAL A 51 -3.93 -1.17 0.11
N ARG A 52 -5.13 -1.64 -0.23
CA ARG A 52 -6.20 -0.79 -0.78
C ARG A 52 -6.51 0.37 0.17
N SER A 53 -6.65 0.09 1.47
CA SER A 53 -6.93 1.12 2.47
C SER A 53 -5.81 2.15 2.59
N CYS A 54 -4.54 1.74 2.46
CA CYS A 54 -3.40 2.65 2.46
C CYS A 54 -3.39 3.56 1.23
N VAL A 55 -3.66 3.00 0.05
CA VAL A 55 -3.75 3.75 -1.21
C VAL A 55 -4.84 4.82 -1.13
N GLU A 56 -6.00 4.48 -0.56
CA GLU A 56 -7.12 5.40 -0.35
C GLU A 56 -6.79 6.50 0.66
N LYS A 57 -6.31 6.14 1.86
CA LYS A 57 -5.96 7.10 2.93
C LYS A 57 -4.89 8.10 2.52
N LEU A 58 -3.96 7.68 1.67
CA LEU A 58 -2.83 8.50 1.21
C LEU A 58 -3.14 9.21 -0.12
N HIS A 59 -4.34 9.05 -0.67
CA HIS A 59 -4.75 9.59 -1.97
C HIS A 59 -3.76 9.25 -3.11
N LEU A 60 -3.14 8.06 -3.07
CA LEU A 60 -2.12 7.68 -4.06
C LEU A 60 -2.75 7.35 -5.43
N ASN A 61 -4.06 7.09 -5.47
CA ASN A 61 -4.82 6.91 -6.71
C ASN A 61 -4.65 8.07 -7.71
N GLU A 62 -4.40 9.28 -7.20
CA GLU A 62 -4.15 10.47 -8.03
C GLU A 62 -2.87 10.33 -8.88
N LEU A 63 -1.90 9.53 -8.42
CA LEU A 63 -0.63 9.29 -9.12
C LEU A 63 -0.70 8.24 -10.23
N TYR A 64 -1.83 7.53 -10.35
CA TYR A 64 -2.06 6.52 -11.40
C TYR A 64 -2.78 7.09 -12.63
N LYS A 65 -3.19 8.38 -12.58
CA LYS A 65 -3.89 9.08 -13.68
C LYS A 65 -2.97 9.89 -14.60
N LEU A 66 -1.65 9.78 -14.42
CA LEU A 66 -0.63 10.40 -15.28
C LEU A 66 -0.27 9.48 -16.44
#